data_AF-A0A7V0NDY0-F1
#
_entry.id   AF-A0A7V0NDY0-F1
#
_cell.length_a   1.000
_cell.length_b   1.000
_cell.length_c   1.000
_cell.angle_alpha   90.00
_cell.angle_beta   90.00
_cell.angle_gamma   90.00
#
_symmetry.space_group_name_H-M   'P 1'
#
loop_
_entity.id
_entity.type
_entity.pdbx_description
1 polymer ?
#
loop_
_entity_poly.entity_id
_entity_poly.type
_entity_poly.pdbx_seq_one_letter_code
_entity_poly.pdbx_strand_id
1 'polypeptide(L)'
;MRKYILLCALMLGFTALASPGGVIFILDASNSMNISFQGMPRIQWAKDALGELVMELPDEMPFGLVVFGHRIPKDREPESCRDVELALEMGVHGADVRAEIVQWVQGLKAQGKTPLAYALEFAAGKASPPCRIVLITDGMETCGGDPVGVARDLAAGGCVVDVVGLAVKPEEEDALRELAVAGGGRFWRVEELGSLLVTLREVLATPATTAPPVPPMLACYNVDPEVVKLLLAHLPYPVSDPMWCVILRFLERNPPDNVVVGSDGPDTLFGTHGNDIILGLGGSDRILGFGGNDLLVGGPCNDIVQGGDGSDLILGGPGNDVLLGGVCNDVIFGEDGSDRMEGEEGNDALYGGRSDDTLLGGPGCNYLDGGPGDNFLYDEGACPSCAKPKVRLCAPCGEARPPEMKPSPCAPTPKPPTCERRPEVSKVVDEGQCIPLKAKVYDPDCNIASVTWRANAGSFSDPHSLETTWCAPMVSGCEGQYV
;
A
#
# COMPACT_ATOMS: atom_id res chain seq x y z
N MET A 1 13.40 -28.58 37.29
CA MET A 1 13.70 -27.18 36.96
C MET A 1 12.93 -26.87 35.68
N ARG A 2 11.83 -26.13 35.63
CA ARG A 2 11.49 -24.84 36.26
C ARG A 2 10.05 -24.88 36.79
N LYS A 3 9.92 -24.75 38.11
CA LYS A 3 8.67 -24.57 38.88
C LYS A 3 8.66 -23.17 39.53
N TYR A 4 9.31 -22.18 38.90
CA TYR A 4 9.66 -20.88 39.50
C TYR A 4 9.56 -19.69 38.53
N ILE A 5 8.49 -19.62 37.72
CA ILE A 5 8.10 -18.38 37.03
C ILE A 5 6.57 -18.24 37.14
N LEU A 6 6.06 -18.23 38.37
CA LEU A 6 4.63 -18.02 38.65
C LEU A 6 4.40 -16.98 39.75
N LEU A 7 5.39 -16.15 40.10
CA LEU A 7 5.28 -15.26 41.26
C LEU A 7 5.74 -13.80 41.07
N CYS A 8 5.97 -13.34 39.83
CA CYS A 8 6.35 -11.93 39.58
C CYS A 8 5.34 -11.09 38.78
N ALA A 9 4.22 -11.67 38.32
CA ALA A 9 3.24 -10.93 37.50
C ALA A 9 2.06 -10.33 38.29
N LEU A 10 1.98 -10.56 39.61
CA LEU A 10 0.82 -10.19 40.43
C LEU A 10 0.94 -8.84 41.16
N MET A 11 1.97 -8.04 40.89
CA MET A 11 2.20 -6.74 41.56
C MET A 11 2.61 -5.61 40.60
N LEU A 12 2.23 -5.69 39.33
CA LEU A 12 2.20 -4.53 38.45
C LEU A 12 0.74 -4.11 38.33
N GLY A 13 0.34 -3.21 39.23
CA GLY A 13 -0.84 -2.40 38.98
C GLY A 13 -0.72 -1.76 37.61
N PHE A 14 -1.86 -1.62 36.93
CA PHE A 14 -2.06 -0.89 35.68
C PHE A 14 -1.29 0.46 35.68
N THR A 15 0.00 0.44 35.38
CA THR A 15 0.82 1.65 35.26
C THR A 15 0.85 2.02 33.80
N ALA A 16 0.03 3.03 33.48
CA ALA A 16 -0.04 3.80 32.24
C ALA A 16 -0.52 3.03 30.99
N LEU A 17 -1.84 2.82 30.87
CA LEU A 17 -2.46 2.70 29.56
C LEU A 17 -2.50 4.08 28.89
N ALA A 18 -1.49 4.37 28.08
CA ALA A 18 -1.55 5.46 27.14
C ALA A 18 -2.32 5.02 25.88
N SER A 19 -3.65 5.01 25.96
CA SER A 19 -4.51 5.27 24.80
C SER A 19 -5.41 6.44 25.21
N PRO A 20 -5.17 7.66 24.72
CA PRO A 20 -5.97 8.83 25.09
C PRO A 20 -7.43 8.79 24.58
N GLY A 21 -7.86 7.66 23.99
CA GLY A 21 -9.07 7.49 23.19
C GLY A 21 -10.24 6.69 23.74
N GLY A 22 -10.01 5.93 24.81
CA GLY A 22 -10.94 4.88 25.26
C GLY A 22 -10.95 3.63 24.37
N VAL A 23 -11.71 2.61 24.80
CA VAL A 23 -11.78 1.28 24.15
C VAL A 23 -13.22 0.89 23.85
N ILE A 24 -13.48 0.42 22.64
CA ILE A 24 -14.76 -0.22 22.27
C ILE A 24 -14.55 -1.72 22.19
N PHE A 25 -15.34 -2.46 22.95
CA PHE A 25 -15.44 -3.91 22.78
C PHE A 25 -16.56 -4.22 21.79
N ILE A 26 -16.28 -5.06 20.80
CA ILE A 26 -17.29 -5.65 19.93
C ILE A 26 -17.37 -7.12 20.29
N LEU A 27 -18.54 -7.57 20.74
CA LEU A 27 -18.78 -8.95 21.11
C LEU A 27 -19.66 -9.65 20.08
N ASP A 28 -19.12 -10.71 19.50
CA ASP A 28 -19.85 -11.66 18.70
C ASP A 28 -20.78 -12.50 19.58
N ALA A 29 -22.09 -12.42 19.29
CA ALA A 29 -23.10 -13.33 19.82
C ALA A 29 -23.85 -14.04 18.69
N SER A 30 -23.17 -14.38 17.59
CA SER A 30 -23.72 -15.11 16.44
C SER A 30 -24.06 -16.57 16.78
N ASN A 31 -24.78 -17.26 15.90
CA ASN A 31 -25.17 -18.66 16.13
C ASN A 31 -23.98 -19.60 16.42
N SER A 32 -22.82 -19.39 15.80
CA SER A 32 -21.61 -20.22 15.99
C SER A 32 -21.09 -20.17 17.42
N MET A 33 -21.32 -19.06 18.13
CA MET A 33 -20.90 -18.89 19.52
C MET A 33 -21.62 -19.84 20.51
N ASN A 34 -22.71 -20.50 20.10
CA ASN A 34 -23.34 -21.57 20.88
C ASN A 34 -22.61 -22.91 20.79
N ILE A 35 -21.69 -23.09 19.84
CA ILE A 35 -20.95 -24.33 19.68
C ILE A 35 -20.06 -24.51 20.90
N SER A 36 -20.18 -25.68 21.52
CA SER A 36 -19.38 -26.01 22.70
C SER A 36 -17.95 -26.33 22.29
N PHE A 37 -17.00 -25.67 22.94
CA PHE A 37 -15.59 -25.95 22.82
C PHE A 37 -15.05 -26.29 24.21
N GLN A 38 -14.32 -27.42 24.32
CA GLN A 38 -13.85 -27.96 25.61
C GLN A 38 -14.95 -28.10 26.69
N GLY A 39 -16.20 -28.37 26.28
CA GLY A 39 -17.31 -28.66 27.19
C GLY A 39 -18.15 -27.45 27.63
N MET A 40 -17.90 -26.26 27.08
CA MET A 40 -18.71 -25.07 27.37
C MET A 40 -18.92 -24.23 26.08
N PRO A 41 -20.08 -23.58 25.89
CA PRO A 41 -20.31 -22.69 24.75
C PRO A 41 -19.33 -21.50 24.73
N ARG A 42 -18.82 -21.14 23.56
CA ARG A 42 -17.91 -19.99 23.37
C ARG A 42 -18.52 -18.68 23.90
N ILE A 43 -19.82 -18.48 23.72
CA ILE A 43 -20.53 -17.31 24.25
C ILE A 43 -20.43 -17.22 25.77
N GLN A 44 -20.43 -18.35 26.48
CA GLN A 44 -20.29 -18.32 27.94
C GLN A 44 -18.89 -17.88 28.35
N TRP A 45 -17.85 -18.32 27.63
CA TRP A 45 -16.48 -17.85 27.87
C TRP A 45 -16.36 -16.34 27.68
N ALA A 46 -16.94 -15.85 26.59
CA ALA A 46 -16.89 -14.43 26.26
C ALA A 46 -17.63 -13.58 27.31
N LYS A 47 -18.79 -14.02 27.78
CA LYS A 47 -19.53 -13.35 28.85
C LYS A 47 -18.76 -13.28 30.16
N ASP A 48 -18.18 -14.40 30.57
CA ASP A 48 -17.47 -14.50 31.85
C ASP A 48 -16.21 -13.64 31.82
N ALA A 49 -15.41 -13.76 30.75
CA ALA A 49 -14.19 -12.98 30.57
C ALA A 49 -14.49 -11.47 30.45
N LEU A 50 -15.47 -11.08 29.64
CA LEU A 50 -15.83 -9.67 29.47
C LEU A 50 -16.42 -9.08 30.76
N GLY A 51 -17.25 -9.85 31.46
CA GLY A 51 -17.85 -9.44 32.73
C GLY A 51 -16.80 -9.17 33.81
N GLU A 52 -15.80 -10.06 33.92
CA GLU A 52 -14.66 -9.83 34.82
C GLU A 52 -13.81 -8.63 34.37
N LEU A 53 -13.50 -8.54 33.07
CA LEU A 53 -12.67 -7.46 32.54
C LEU A 53 -13.28 -6.08 32.78
N VAL A 54 -14.58 -5.90 32.55
CA VAL A 54 -15.29 -4.61 32.75
C VAL A 54 -15.15 -4.11 34.19
N MET A 55 -15.12 -5.02 35.16
CA MET A 55 -14.92 -4.67 36.57
C MET A 55 -13.46 -4.32 36.90
N GLU A 56 -12.50 -4.75 36.08
CA GLU A 56 -11.06 -4.52 36.27
C GLU A 56 -10.52 -3.31 35.51
N LEU A 57 -11.25 -2.80 34.51
CA LEU A 57 -10.83 -1.62 33.75
C LEU A 57 -10.60 -0.42 34.69
N PRO A 58 -9.57 0.42 34.46
CA PRO A 58 -9.34 1.61 35.29
C PRO A 58 -10.56 2.52 35.37
N ASP A 59 -10.76 3.17 36.51
CA ASP A 59 -11.92 4.04 36.76
C ASP A 59 -12.00 5.22 35.80
N GLU A 60 -10.87 5.73 35.31
CA GLU A 60 -10.80 6.88 34.40
C GLU A 60 -10.81 6.47 32.91
N MET A 61 -10.81 5.17 32.60
CA MET A 61 -10.74 4.70 31.22
C MET A 61 -12.12 4.76 30.55
N PRO A 62 -12.30 5.52 29.46
CA PRO A 62 -13.54 5.50 28.71
C PRO A 62 -13.67 4.16 27.98
N PHE A 63 -14.84 3.54 28.04
CA PHE A 63 -15.11 2.34 27.23
C PHE A 63 -16.57 2.25 26.79
N GLY A 64 -16.80 1.44 25.76
CA GLY A 64 -18.10 1.15 25.18
C GLY A 64 -18.21 -0.32 24.80
N LEU A 65 -19.45 -0.78 24.58
CA LEU A 65 -19.74 -2.16 24.22
C LEU A 65 -20.75 -2.20 23.09
N VAL A 66 -20.36 -2.85 22.00
CA VAL A 66 -21.21 -3.19 20.87
C VAL A 66 -21.39 -4.70 20.87
N VAL A 67 -22.61 -5.18 20.63
CA VAL A 67 -22.91 -6.61 20.53
C VAL A 67 -23.72 -6.86 19.26
N PHE A 68 -23.42 -7.93 18.55
CA PHE A 68 -24.20 -8.35 17.39
C PHE A 68 -24.67 -9.81 17.51
N GLY A 69 -25.75 -10.16 16.81
CA GLY A 69 -26.31 -11.52 16.83
C GLY A 69 -27.12 -11.86 18.09
N HIS A 70 -27.47 -10.89 18.94
CA HIS A 70 -28.12 -11.22 20.21
C HIS A 70 -29.66 -11.20 20.18
N ARG A 71 -30.33 -10.38 19.35
CA ARG A 71 -31.70 -9.96 19.70
C ARG A 71 -32.82 -10.53 18.86
N ILE A 72 -32.57 -10.96 17.63
CA ILE A 72 -33.68 -11.34 16.76
C ILE A 72 -34.10 -12.81 16.99
N PRO A 73 -35.33 -13.06 17.49
CA PRO A 73 -35.86 -14.41 17.57
C PRO A 73 -35.87 -15.06 16.18
N LYS A 74 -35.44 -16.32 16.08
CA LYS A 74 -35.33 -17.08 14.81
C LYS A 74 -36.60 -17.06 13.95
N ASP A 75 -37.76 -16.82 14.56
CA ASP A 75 -39.07 -16.79 13.92
C ASP A 75 -39.46 -15.41 13.33
N ARG A 76 -38.70 -14.35 13.60
CA ARG A 76 -39.02 -12.99 13.12
C ARG A 76 -38.18 -12.53 11.93
N GLU A 77 -36.85 -12.55 12.04
CA GLU A 77 -35.94 -12.20 10.93
C GLU A 77 -34.58 -12.94 11.10
N PRO A 78 -34.54 -14.27 10.90
CA PRO A 78 -33.34 -15.10 11.14
C PRO A 78 -32.12 -14.74 10.28
N GLU A 79 -32.26 -13.81 9.33
CA GLU A 79 -31.24 -13.41 8.36
C GLU A 79 -30.83 -11.94 8.43
N SER A 80 -31.29 -11.16 9.42
CA SER A 80 -30.99 -9.73 9.47
C SER A 80 -29.51 -9.48 9.78
N CYS A 81 -28.80 -9.00 8.76
CA CYS A 81 -27.41 -8.55 8.82
C CYS A 81 -27.23 -7.19 9.49
N ARG A 82 -28.29 -6.69 10.15
CA ARG A 82 -28.32 -5.41 10.86
C ARG A 82 -28.58 -5.58 12.36
N ASP A 83 -28.51 -6.81 12.89
CA ASP A 83 -28.64 -7.11 14.33
C ASP A 83 -27.36 -6.71 15.09
N VAL A 84 -27.09 -5.41 15.14
CA VAL A 84 -26.01 -4.79 15.90
C VAL A 84 -26.62 -3.80 16.89
N GLU A 85 -26.20 -3.90 18.14
CA GLU A 85 -26.66 -3.06 19.22
C GLU A 85 -25.50 -2.38 19.93
N LEU A 86 -25.70 -1.09 20.25
CA LEU A 86 -24.90 -0.40 21.27
C LEU A 86 -25.39 -0.80 22.66
N ALA A 87 -24.69 -1.73 23.30
CA ALA A 87 -25.02 -2.17 24.66
C ALA A 87 -24.60 -1.14 25.71
N LEU A 88 -23.51 -0.41 25.43
CA LEU A 88 -22.97 0.61 26.31
C LEU A 88 -22.37 1.74 25.46
N GLU A 89 -22.83 2.97 25.70
CA GLU A 89 -22.25 4.16 25.07
C GLU A 89 -20.81 4.38 25.53
N MET A 90 -20.00 4.97 24.66
CA MET A 90 -18.63 5.36 25.00
C MET A 90 -18.64 6.37 26.13
N GLY A 91 -17.94 6.05 27.22
CA GLY A 91 -17.85 6.95 28.36
C GLY A 91 -17.10 6.34 29.53
N VAL A 92 -16.92 7.15 30.57
CA VAL A 92 -16.39 6.69 31.86
C VAL A 92 -17.55 6.21 32.71
N HIS A 93 -17.53 4.94 33.10
CA HIS A 93 -18.63 4.29 33.81
C HIS A 93 -18.22 3.96 35.25
N GLY A 94 -19.07 4.32 36.23
CA GLY A 94 -18.88 3.98 37.64
C GLY A 94 -19.22 2.52 37.96
N ALA A 95 -18.89 2.05 39.16
CA ALA A 95 -19.06 0.66 39.59
C ALA A 95 -20.51 0.14 39.46
N ASP A 96 -21.52 0.96 39.76
CA ASP A 96 -22.93 0.57 39.67
C ASP A 96 -23.35 0.27 38.22
N VAL A 97 -22.99 1.16 37.29
CA VAL A 97 -23.26 0.99 35.84
C VAL A 97 -22.51 -0.23 35.31
N ARG A 98 -21.27 -0.44 35.74
CA ARG A 98 -20.48 -1.62 35.37
C ARG A 98 -21.17 -2.91 35.82
N ALA A 99 -21.69 -2.96 37.05
CA ALA A 99 -22.42 -4.12 37.56
C ALA A 99 -23.71 -4.42 36.76
N GLU A 100 -24.46 -3.38 36.38
CA GLU A 100 -25.63 -3.53 35.49
C GLU A 100 -25.25 -4.09 34.12
N ILE A 101 -24.14 -3.62 33.55
CA ILE A 101 -23.61 -4.12 32.27
C ILE A 101 -23.16 -5.58 32.38
N VAL A 102 -22.48 -5.96 33.47
CA VAL A 102 -22.13 -7.37 33.71
C VAL A 102 -23.39 -8.24 33.74
N GLN A 103 -24.43 -7.79 34.44
CA GLN A 103 -25.70 -8.53 34.49
C GLN A 103 -26.36 -8.63 33.10
N TRP A 104 -26.31 -7.56 32.31
CA TRP A 104 -26.84 -7.54 30.95
C TRP A 104 -26.06 -8.48 30.02
N VAL A 105 -24.73 -8.44 30.05
CA VAL A 105 -23.83 -9.33 29.29
C VAL A 105 -24.11 -10.80 29.62
N GLN A 106 -24.30 -11.12 30.91
CA GLN A 106 -24.65 -12.48 31.34
C GLN A 106 -26.01 -12.95 30.78
N GLY A 107 -26.93 -12.02 30.54
CA GLY A 107 -28.23 -12.26 29.89
C GLY A 107 -28.17 -12.52 28.38
N LEU A 108 -27.01 -12.31 27.73
CA LEU A 108 -26.88 -12.50 26.28
C LEU A 108 -27.23 -13.93 25.85
N LYS A 109 -27.68 -14.08 24.62
CA LYS A 109 -28.09 -15.32 23.97
C LYS A 109 -27.55 -15.24 22.57
N ALA A 110 -26.70 -16.19 22.21
CA ALA A 110 -26.10 -16.21 20.90
C ALA A 110 -27.13 -16.65 19.84
N GLN A 111 -27.34 -15.87 18.79
CA GLN A 111 -28.23 -16.15 17.67
C GLN A 111 -27.83 -15.34 16.41
N GLY A 112 -28.54 -15.47 15.29
CA GLY A 112 -28.25 -14.64 14.10
C GLY A 112 -26.91 -14.89 13.38
N LYS A 113 -26.60 -13.98 12.44
CA LYS A 113 -25.42 -14.00 11.56
C LYS A 113 -24.27 -13.16 12.15
N THR A 114 -23.16 -13.11 11.43
CA THR A 114 -21.91 -12.42 11.80
C THR A 114 -21.65 -11.24 10.85
N PRO A 115 -22.25 -10.05 11.08
CA PRO A 115 -22.06 -8.86 10.27
C PRO A 115 -20.87 -8.01 10.75
N LEU A 116 -19.64 -8.50 10.58
CA LEU A 116 -18.42 -7.86 11.07
C LEU A 116 -18.22 -6.45 10.51
N ALA A 117 -18.39 -6.26 9.19
CA ALA A 117 -18.20 -4.97 8.52
C ALA A 117 -19.13 -3.92 9.12
N TYR A 118 -20.43 -4.24 9.20
CA TYR A 118 -21.42 -3.34 9.78
C TYR A 118 -21.21 -3.11 11.29
N ALA A 119 -20.75 -4.11 12.03
CA ALA A 119 -20.42 -3.94 13.45
C ALA A 119 -19.22 -2.99 13.66
N LEU A 120 -18.20 -3.09 12.80
CA LEU A 120 -17.04 -2.21 12.79
C LEU A 120 -17.43 -0.78 12.41
N GLU A 121 -18.21 -0.58 11.33
CA GLU A 121 -18.76 0.72 10.94
C GLU A 121 -19.61 1.35 12.06
N PHE A 122 -20.47 0.54 12.68
CA PHE A 122 -21.32 1.00 13.76
C PHE A 122 -20.51 1.43 14.99
N ALA A 123 -19.46 0.67 15.35
CA ALA A 123 -18.53 1.04 16.40
C ALA A 123 -17.75 2.32 16.05
N ALA A 124 -17.33 2.47 14.78
CA ALA A 124 -16.64 3.66 14.27
C ALA A 124 -17.45 4.93 14.54
N GLY A 125 -18.75 4.91 14.24
CA GLY A 125 -19.67 6.02 14.46
C GLY A 125 -19.90 6.39 15.94
N LYS A 126 -19.32 5.64 16.89
CA LYS A 126 -19.39 5.90 18.34
C LYS A 126 -18.03 6.25 18.95
N ALA A 127 -16.95 6.11 18.20
CA ALA A 127 -15.60 6.38 18.66
C ALA A 127 -15.13 7.79 18.28
N SER A 128 -14.17 8.32 19.03
CA SER A 128 -13.40 9.51 18.62
C SER A 128 -11.93 9.13 18.58
N PRO A 129 -11.22 9.35 17.46
CA PRO A 129 -9.79 9.06 17.36
C PRO A 129 -8.93 9.90 18.33
N PRO A 130 -7.78 9.40 18.81
CA PRO A 130 -7.31 8.03 18.61
C PRO A 130 -8.25 7.05 19.32
N CYS A 131 -8.47 5.84 18.81
CA CYS A 131 -9.37 4.90 19.49
C CYS A 131 -8.87 3.47 19.39
N ARG A 132 -9.37 2.56 20.24
CA ARG A 132 -9.06 1.14 20.15
C ARG A 132 -10.32 0.32 20.14
N ILE A 133 -10.42 -0.60 19.19
CA ILE A 133 -11.51 -1.54 19.02
C ILE A 133 -10.97 -2.94 19.30
N VAL A 134 -11.65 -3.70 20.16
CA VAL A 134 -11.33 -5.09 20.46
C VAL A 134 -12.51 -5.94 20.00
N LEU A 135 -12.35 -6.59 18.85
CA LEU A 135 -13.33 -7.50 18.26
C LEU A 135 -13.13 -8.92 18.81
N ILE A 136 -14.13 -9.44 19.51
CA ILE A 136 -14.13 -10.80 20.04
C ILE A 136 -15.09 -11.63 19.20
N THR A 137 -14.58 -12.58 18.41
CA THR A 137 -15.38 -13.36 17.44
C THR A 137 -14.89 -14.79 17.30
N ASP A 138 -15.77 -15.68 16.82
CA ASP A 138 -15.45 -17.07 16.51
C ASP A 138 -15.54 -17.44 15.03
N GLY A 139 -15.77 -16.46 14.15
CA GLY A 139 -15.97 -16.70 12.73
C GLY A 139 -15.87 -15.45 11.85
N MET A 140 -16.03 -15.67 10.55
CA MET A 140 -15.91 -14.65 9.51
C MET A 140 -17.23 -13.93 9.22
N GLU A 141 -17.13 -12.86 8.44
CA GLU A 141 -18.27 -12.16 7.84
C GLU A 141 -19.19 -13.11 7.07
N THR A 142 -20.50 -13.05 7.33
CA THR A 142 -21.51 -13.90 6.68
C THR A 142 -22.62 -13.09 6.00
N CYS A 143 -22.50 -11.76 6.03
CA CYS A 143 -23.49 -10.82 5.52
C CYS A 143 -23.05 -10.07 4.25
N GLY A 144 -21.90 -10.43 3.69
CA GLY A 144 -21.44 -9.93 2.40
C GLY A 144 -20.87 -8.50 2.43
N GLY A 145 -20.52 -7.99 3.61
CA GLY A 145 -19.73 -6.76 3.75
C GLY A 145 -18.24 -7.02 3.56
N ASP A 146 -17.46 -5.94 3.49
CA ASP A 146 -15.98 -5.99 3.48
C ASP A 146 -15.42 -5.51 4.83
N PRO A 147 -15.23 -6.42 5.80
CA PRO A 147 -14.72 -6.02 7.11
C PRO A 147 -13.24 -5.62 7.09
N VAL A 148 -12.48 -6.05 6.07
CA VAL A 148 -11.06 -5.71 5.92
C VAL A 148 -10.94 -4.26 5.44
N GLY A 149 -11.72 -3.87 4.43
CA GLY A 149 -11.84 -2.48 3.98
C GLY A 149 -12.26 -1.54 5.12
N VAL A 150 -13.33 -1.87 5.84
CA VAL A 150 -13.78 -1.07 6.99
C VAL A 150 -12.71 -0.97 8.09
N ALA A 151 -11.97 -2.04 8.37
CA ALA A 151 -10.87 -2.01 9.33
C ALA A 151 -9.73 -1.08 8.86
N ARG A 152 -9.42 -1.10 7.56
CA ARG A 152 -8.44 -0.19 6.94
C ARG A 152 -8.85 1.27 7.09
N ASP A 153 -10.12 1.59 6.85
CA ASP A 153 -10.67 2.95 7.02
C ASP A 153 -10.58 3.43 8.47
N LEU A 154 -10.90 2.54 9.40
CA LEU A 154 -10.75 2.78 10.83
C LEU A 154 -9.29 3.07 11.21
N ALA A 155 -8.34 2.33 10.65
CA ALA A 155 -6.92 2.54 10.86
C ALA A 155 -6.46 3.89 10.32
N ALA A 156 -6.87 4.24 9.09
CA ALA A 156 -6.62 5.55 8.49
C ALA A 156 -7.24 6.69 9.31
N GLY A 157 -8.40 6.45 9.91
CA GLY A 157 -9.07 7.36 10.85
C GLY A 157 -8.41 7.48 12.22
N GLY A 158 -7.32 6.76 12.51
CA GLY A 158 -6.59 6.83 13.78
C GLY A 158 -7.10 5.88 14.87
N CYS A 159 -7.90 4.88 14.51
CA CYS A 159 -8.28 3.79 15.39
C CYS A 159 -7.40 2.56 15.20
N VAL A 160 -7.37 1.66 16.18
CA VAL A 160 -6.67 0.38 16.10
C VAL A 160 -7.65 -0.75 16.38
N VAL A 161 -7.72 -1.75 15.50
CA VAL A 161 -8.62 -2.90 15.61
C VAL A 161 -7.84 -4.16 15.97
N ASP A 162 -7.91 -4.58 17.23
CA ASP A 162 -7.45 -5.90 17.66
C ASP A 162 -8.56 -6.93 17.48
N VAL A 163 -8.19 -8.13 17.03
CA VAL A 163 -9.12 -9.24 16.84
C VAL A 163 -8.74 -10.38 17.78
N VAL A 164 -9.68 -10.82 18.59
CA VAL A 164 -9.54 -11.95 19.51
C VAL A 164 -10.38 -13.11 18.98
N GLY A 165 -9.71 -14.08 18.36
CA GLY A 165 -10.33 -15.25 17.76
C GLY A 165 -10.57 -16.37 18.78
N LEU A 166 -11.83 -16.73 18.99
CA LEU A 166 -12.27 -17.77 19.91
C LEU A 166 -12.39 -19.14 19.24
N ALA A 167 -11.38 -20.00 19.42
CA ALA A 167 -11.35 -21.35 18.88
C ALA A 167 -11.70 -21.41 17.38
N VAL A 168 -11.17 -20.45 16.62
CA VAL A 168 -11.42 -20.23 15.19
C VAL A 168 -10.79 -21.35 14.36
N LYS A 169 -11.40 -21.71 13.22
CA LYS A 169 -10.79 -22.69 12.31
C LYS A 169 -9.58 -22.11 11.59
N PRO A 170 -8.59 -22.92 11.18
CA PRO A 170 -7.39 -22.43 10.48
C PRO A 170 -7.68 -21.58 9.24
N GLU A 171 -8.72 -21.92 8.47
CA GLU A 171 -9.14 -21.20 7.27
C GLU A 171 -9.79 -19.83 7.53
N GLU A 172 -10.46 -19.67 8.67
CA GLU A 172 -11.07 -18.40 9.11
C GLU A 172 -10.01 -17.52 9.81
N GLU A 173 -9.05 -18.17 10.46
CA GLU A 173 -7.67 -17.76 10.66
C GLU A 173 -7.16 -16.54 9.91
N ASP A 174 -6.69 -16.85 8.71
CA ASP A 174 -5.89 -15.94 7.91
C ASP A 174 -6.67 -14.68 7.57
N ALA A 175 -7.98 -14.79 7.37
CA ALA A 175 -8.84 -13.66 7.06
C ALA A 175 -9.14 -12.77 8.30
N LEU A 176 -9.29 -13.34 9.50
CA LEU A 176 -9.36 -12.53 10.74
C LEU A 176 -8.01 -11.87 11.05
N ARG A 177 -6.90 -12.54 10.72
CA ARG A 177 -5.56 -11.97 10.83
C ARG A 177 -5.37 -10.81 9.88
N GLU A 178 -5.80 -10.96 8.64
CA GLU A 178 -5.81 -9.90 7.63
C GLU A 178 -6.63 -8.69 8.09
N LEU A 179 -7.84 -8.92 8.61
CA LEU A 179 -8.67 -7.86 9.20
C LEU A 179 -7.94 -7.11 10.31
N ALA A 180 -7.34 -7.83 11.26
CA ALA A 180 -6.60 -7.20 12.37
C ALA A 180 -5.42 -6.37 11.86
N VAL A 181 -4.69 -6.86 10.86
CA VAL A 181 -3.55 -6.17 10.25
C VAL A 181 -4.01 -4.92 9.50
N ALA A 182 -5.08 -5.01 8.70
CA ALA A 182 -5.69 -3.87 8.02
C ALA A 182 -6.16 -2.80 9.01
N GLY A 183 -6.71 -3.22 10.15
CA GLY A 183 -7.07 -2.36 11.28
C GLY A 183 -5.91 -1.83 12.11
N GLY A 184 -4.65 -2.06 11.70
CA GLY A 184 -3.46 -1.63 12.43
C GLY A 184 -3.25 -2.34 13.78
N GLY A 185 -4.08 -3.33 14.12
CA GLY A 185 -4.00 -4.09 15.37
C GLY A 185 -3.37 -5.46 15.19
N ARG A 186 -3.73 -6.38 16.08
CA ARG A 186 -3.18 -7.75 16.09
C ARG A 186 -4.27 -8.78 16.22
N PHE A 187 -4.01 -9.95 15.65
CA PHE A 187 -4.83 -11.13 15.86
C PHE A 187 -4.30 -11.94 17.05
N TRP A 188 -5.20 -12.22 17.98
CA TRP A 188 -4.95 -12.94 19.22
C TRP A 188 -5.76 -14.23 19.22
N ARG A 189 -5.06 -15.36 19.19
CA ARG A 189 -5.70 -16.67 19.15
C ARG A 189 -5.98 -17.18 20.56
N VAL A 190 -7.19 -17.67 20.81
CA VAL A 190 -7.63 -18.24 22.08
C VAL A 190 -8.14 -19.67 21.89
N GLU A 191 -7.39 -20.67 22.38
CA GLU A 191 -7.71 -22.11 22.23
C GLU A 191 -7.89 -22.84 23.59
N GLU A 192 -7.72 -22.16 24.73
CA GLU A 192 -7.76 -22.80 26.06
C GLU A 192 -8.82 -22.18 26.98
N LEU A 193 -9.53 -23.03 27.72
CA LEU A 193 -10.44 -22.62 28.80
C LEU A 193 -9.79 -21.62 29.75
N GLY A 194 -10.43 -20.45 29.92
CA GLY A 194 -9.98 -19.41 30.85
C GLY A 194 -8.83 -18.53 30.34
N SER A 195 -8.27 -18.79 29.16
CA SER A 195 -7.21 -17.95 28.57
C SER A 195 -7.74 -16.61 28.04
N LEU A 196 -9.03 -16.53 27.67
CA LEU A 196 -9.62 -15.32 27.09
C LEU A 196 -9.43 -14.07 27.94
N LEU A 197 -9.67 -14.14 29.25
CA LEU A 197 -9.48 -12.98 30.14
C LEU A 197 -8.02 -12.54 30.19
N VAL A 198 -7.09 -13.49 30.21
CA VAL A 198 -5.65 -13.21 30.18
C VAL A 198 -5.28 -12.53 28.86
N THR A 199 -5.75 -13.07 27.74
CA THR A 199 -5.54 -12.48 26.41
C THR A 199 -6.12 -11.07 26.32
N LEU A 200 -7.33 -10.81 26.83
CA LEU A 200 -7.93 -9.47 26.82
C LEU A 200 -7.12 -8.47 27.66
N ARG A 201 -6.58 -8.88 28.81
CA ARG A 201 -5.67 -8.05 29.59
C ARG A 201 -4.38 -7.76 28.82
N GLU A 202 -3.81 -8.76 28.16
CA GLU A 202 -2.61 -8.61 27.32
C GLU A 202 -2.85 -7.69 26.12
N VAL A 203 -4.00 -7.80 25.46
CA VAL A 203 -4.44 -6.90 24.40
C VAL A 203 -4.38 -5.48 24.94
N LEU A 204 -5.12 -5.17 26.00
CA LEU A 204 -5.20 -3.82 26.57
C LEU A 204 -3.86 -3.28 27.07
N ALA A 205 -3.01 -4.13 27.65
CA ALA A 205 -1.68 -3.74 28.12
C ALA A 205 -0.68 -3.51 26.98
N THR A 206 -0.90 -4.14 25.84
CA THR A 206 -0.08 -3.93 24.65
C THR A 206 -0.40 -2.54 24.08
N PRO A 207 0.61 -1.66 23.88
CA PRO A 207 0.37 -0.38 23.24
C PRO A 207 -0.29 -0.61 21.88
N ALA A 208 -1.34 0.17 21.58
CA ALA A 208 -1.94 0.20 20.26
C ALA A 208 -0.84 0.61 19.28
N THR A 209 -0.24 -0.37 18.60
CA THR A 209 0.83 -0.12 17.65
C THR A 209 0.20 0.50 16.43
N THR A 210 0.51 1.77 16.15
CA THR A 210 0.28 2.36 14.85
C THR A 210 1.18 1.63 13.84
N ALA A 211 0.54 0.85 12.99
CA ALA A 211 1.10 0.03 11.91
C ALA A 211 1.81 -1.28 12.31
N PRO A 212 1.59 -2.37 11.53
CA PRO A 212 2.37 -3.59 11.68
C PRO A 212 3.88 -3.29 11.50
N PRO A 213 4.77 -3.99 12.23
CA PRO A 213 6.20 -3.87 11.98
C PRO A 213 6.49 -4.29 10.54
N VAL A 214 7.28 -3.48 9.81
CA VAL A 214 7.75 -3.82 8.47
C VAL A 214 8.34 -5.23 8.50
N PRO A 215 7.82 -6.19 7.72
CA PRO A 215 8.31 -7.56 7.72
C PRO A 215 9.83 -7.60 7.51
N PRO A 216 10.59 -8.48 8.21
CA PRO A 216 12.04 -8.52 8.10
C PRO A 216 12.58 -8.68 6.67
N MET A 217 11.82 -9.32 5.77
CA MET A 217 12.17 -9.46 4.36
C MET A 217 12.04 -8.16 3.54
N LEU A 218 11.30 -7.17 4.03
CA LEU A 218 11.17 -5.85 3.42
C LEU A 218 12.05 -4.82 4.13
N ALA A 219 12.38 -5.05 5.41
CA ALA A 219 13.25 -4.17 6.20
C ALA A 219 14.73 -4.16 5.75
N CYS A 220 15.11 -5.02 4.79
CA CYS A 220 16.44 -5.05 4.19
C CYS A 220 16.64 -3.98 3.10
N TYR A 221 15.57 -3.37 2.61
CA TYR A 221 15.63 -2.26 1.65
C TYR A 221 15.81 -0.94 2.40
N ASN A 222 16.62 -0.04 1.87
CA ASN A 222 16.87 1.29 2.42
C ASN A 222 15.79 2.30 1.97
N VAL A 223 14.54 1.99 2.33
CA VAL A 223 13.35 2.83 2.11
C VAL A 223 12.81 3.27 3.46
N ASP A 224 12.24 4.48 3.56
CA ASP A 224 11.61 4.96 4.79
C ASP A 224 10.58 3.93 5.29
N PRO A 225 10.70 3.42 6.53
CA PRO A 225 9.76 2.46 7.10
C PRO A 225 8.30 2.91 7.08
N GLU A 226 8.03 4.22 7.18
CA GLU A 226 6.66 4.75 7.11
C GLU A 226 6.10 4.68 5.69
N VAL A 227 6.94 4.88 4.66
CA VAL A 227 6.56 4.62 3.27
C VAL A 227 6.29 3.14 3.05
N VAL A 228 7.14 2.24 3.57
CA VAL A 228 6.91 0.79 3.43
C VAL A 228 5.60 0.36 4.09
N LYS A 229 5.29 0.89 5.27
CA LYS A 229 4.00 0.65 5.96
C LYS A 229 2.82 1.18 5.16
N LEU A 230 2.94 2.39 4.60
CA LEU A 230 1.91 2.98 3.75
C LEU A 230 1.61 2.06 2.57
N LEU A 231 2.64 1.62 1.84
CA LEU A 231 2.46 0.74 0.70
C LEU A 231 1.86 -0.61 1.13
N LEU A 232 2.31 -1.19 2.25
CA LEU A 232 1.76 -2.44 2.77
C LEU A 232 0.27 -2.36 3.11
N ALA A 233 -0.23 -1.17 3.45
CA ALA A 233 -1.64 -0.96 3.78
C ALA A 233 -2.53 -0.83 2.54
N HIS A 234 -1.98 -0.41 1.39
CA HIS A 234 -2.76 0.00 0.22
C HIS A 234 -2.50 -0.87 -1.02
N LEU A 235 -1.36 -1.53 -1.13
CA LEU A 235 -1.07 -2.40 -2.28
C LEU A 235 -1.63 -3.81 -2.07
N PRO A 236 -2.21 -4.43 -3.10
CA PRO A 236 -2.86 -5.74 -3.00
C PRO A 236 -1.86 -6.92 -2.98
N TYR A 237 -0.55 -6.65 -2.99
CA TYR A 237 0.46 -7.69 -3.09
C TYR A 237 0.75 -8.36 -1.73
N PRO A 238 0.70 -9.69 -1.62
CA PRO A 238 1.13 -10.37 -0.42
C PRO A 238 2.61 -10.06 -0.13
N VAL A 239 3.04 -10.08 1.14
CA VAL A 239 4.42 -9.72 1.54
C VAL A 239 5.50 -10.56 0.84
N SER A 240 5.17 -11.77 0.38
CA SER A 240 6.07 -12.65 -0.38
C SER A 240 6.11 -12.36 -1.88
N ASP A 241 5.29 -11.43 -2.38
CA ASP A 241 5.20 -11.12 -3.80
C ASP A 241 6.50 -10.49 -4.30
N PRO A 242 7.06 -10.96 -5.43
CA PRO A 242 8.26 -10.38 -6.02
C PRO A 242 8.08 -8.90 -6.46
N MET A 243 6.85 -8.40 -6.61
CA MET A 243 6.58 -7.00 -6.93
C MET A 243 7.12 -6.06 -5.85
N TRP A 244 7.11 -6.48 -4.57
CA TRP A 244 7.74 -5.72 -3.48
C TRP A 244 9.21 -5.42 -3.77
N CYS A 245 9.94 -6.34 -4.41
CA CYS A 245 11.32 -6.10 -4.77
C CYS A 245 11.48 -5.07 -5.90
N VAL A 246 10.51 -4.98 -6.82
CA VAL A 246 10.50 -3.99 -7.91
C VAL A 246 10.26 -2.60 -7.30
N ILE A 247 9.18 -2.47 -6.54
CA ILE A 247 8.75 -1.22 -5.91
C ILE A 247 9.81 -0.70 -4.94
N LEU A 248 10.30 -1.53 -4.01
CA LEU A 248 11.23 -1.05 -3.00
C LEU A 248 12.61 -0.70 -3.58
N ARG A 249 13.06 -1.37 -4.65
CA ARG A 249 14.31 -0.99 -5.34
C ARG A 249 14.16 0.29 -6.17
N PHE A 250 12.98 0.52 -6.71
CA PHE A 250 12.66 1.78 -7.36
C PHE A 250 12.78 2.92 -6.35
N LEU A 251 12.12 2.79 -5.19
CA LEU A 251 12.13 3.80 -4.13
C LEU A 251 13.49 3.98 -3.43
N GLU A 252 14.34 2.94 -3.37
CA GLU A 252 15.72 3.09 -2.90
C GLU A 252 16.56 4.02 -3.78
N ARG A 253 16.26 4.07 -5.09
CA ARG A 253 16.97 4.91 -6.07
C ARG A 253 16.30 6.25 -6.25
N ASN A 254 14.98 6.28 -6.10
CA ASN A 254 14.11 7.43 -6.27
C ASN A 254 13.34 7.67 -4.96
N PRO A 255 13.98 8.22 -3.91
CA PRO A 255 13.26 8.58 -2.69
C PRO A 255 12.15 9.59 -3.02
N PRO A 256 10.94 9.42 -2.46
CA PRO A 256 9.82 10.29 -2.78
C PRO A 256 9.94 11.65 -2.09
N ASP A 257 9.65 12.71 -2.84
CA ASP A 257 9.47 14.09 -2.40
C ASP A 257 8.06 14.30 -1.84
N ASN A 258 7.02 13.82 -2.53
CA ASN A 258 5.65 13.85 -2.03
C ASN A 258 4.98 12.46 -2.03
N VAL A 259 3.97 12.34 -1.17
CA VAL A 259 3.08 11.19 -1.09
C VAL A 259 1.65 11.69 -1.17
N VAL A 260 0.90 11.19 -2.15
CA VAL A 260 -0.50 11.51 -2.42
C VAL A 260 -1.31 10.22 -2.36
N VAL A 261 -2.40 10.24 -1.61
CA VAL A 261 -3.30 9.08 -1.45
C VAL A 261 -4.73 9.55 -1.77
N GLY A 262 -5.37 8.87 -2.70
CA GLY A 262 -6.77 9.07 -3.09
C GLY A 262 -7.75 8.48 -2.08
N SER A 263 -8.98 8.31 -2.51
CA SER A 263 -10.11 7.75 -1.79
C SER A 263 -10.64 6.49 -2.48
N ASP A 264 -11.70 5.87 -1.97
CA ASP A 264 -12.36 4.76 -2.69
C ASP A 264 -13.33 5.24 -3.79
N GLY A 265 -13.35 6.54 -4.06
CA GLY A 265 -14.18 7.16 -5.09
C GLY A 265 -13.32 7.75 -6.21
N PRO A 266 -13.93 8.17 -7.33
CA PRO A 266 -13.20 8.70 -8.48
C PRO A 266 -12.46 10.00 -8.11
N ASP A 267 -11.14 9.98 -8.24
CA ASP A 267 -10.26 11.07 -7.88
C ASP A 267 -9.56 11.71 -9.08
N THR A 268 -9.01 12.90 -8.85
CA THR A 268 -8.05 13.53 -9.76
C THR A 268 -6.84 13.96 -8.96
N LEU A 269 -5.75 13.24 -9.14
CA LEU A 269 -4.54 13.34 -8.35
C LEU A 269 -3.40 13.94 -9.20
N PHE A 270 -2.59 14.78 -8.57
CA PHE A 270 -1.52 15.52 -9.22
C PHE A 270 -0.24 15.37 -8.42
N GLY A 271 0.83 14.97 -9.09
CA GLY A 271 2.20 15.02 -8.61
C GLY A 271 2.80 16.41 -8.76
N THR A 272 4.13 16.46 -8.78
CA THR A 272 4.93 17.66 -8.67
C THR A 272 5.95 17.74 -9.80
N HIS A 273 7.18 18.17 -9.55
CA HIS A 273 8.28 18.05 -10.53
C HIS A 273 9.40 17.19 -9.94
N GLY A 274 9.16 16.58 -8.78
CA GLY A 274 10.05 15.69 -8.05
C GLY A 274 9.43 14.31 -7.94
N ASN A 275 10.17 13.35 -7.39
CA ASN A 275 9.72 11.95 -7.36
C ASN A 275 8.52 11.81 -6.43
N ASP A 276 7.40 11.29 -6.89
CA ASP A 276 6.19 11.19 -6.08
C ASP A 276 5.75 9.74 -5.89
N ILE A 277 5.05 9.47 -4.79
CA ILE A 277 4.19 8.29 -4.65
C ILE A 277 2.75 8.77 -4.77
N ILE A 278 2.02 8.26 -5.75
CA ILE A 278 0.59 8.55 -5.92
C ILE A 278 -0.19 7.24 -5.94
N LEU A 279 -1.11 7.09 -4.99
CA LEU A 279 -1.99 5.93 -4.85
C LEU A 279 -3.44 6.36 -5.13
N GLY A 280 -4.06 5.88 -6.21
CA GLY A 280 -5.46 6.16 -6.55
C GLY A 280 -6.43 5.51 -5.56
N LEU A 281 -6.18 4.25 -5.24
CA LEU A 281 -7.05 3.38 -4.43
C LEU A 281 -8.27 2.95 -5.23
N GLY A 282 -9.49 3.04 -4.69
CA GLY A 282 -10.68 2.59 -5.38
C GLY A 282 -11.30 3.68 -6.23
N GLY A 283 -11.96 3.31 -7.33
CA GLY A 283 -12.66 4.28 -8.17
C GLY A 283 -11.99 4.40 -9.53
N SER A 284 -12.57 5.21 -10.42
CA SER A 284 -11.97 5.46 -11.73
C SER A 284 -11.22 6.78 -11.69
N ASP A 285 -9.91 6.68 -11.51
CA ASP A 285 -9.05 7.78 -11.15
C ASP A 285 -8.36 8.41 -12.35
N ARG A 286 -7.93 9.66 -12.14
CA ARG A 286 -7.06 10.38 -13.08
C ARG A 286 -5.81 10.82 -12.35
N ILE A 287 -4.70 10.19 -12.66
CA ILE A 287 -3.41 10.42 -11.99
C ILE A 287 -2.44 11.07 -12.99
N LEU A 288 -1.84 12.19 -12.61
CA LEU A 288 -0.80 12.87 -13.38
C LEU A 288 0.46 13.05 -12.50
N GLY A 289 1.54 12.33 -12.78
CA GLY A 289 2.83 12.42 -12.06
C GLY A 289 3.58 13.73 -12.33
N PHE A 290 3.47 14.21 -13.58
CA PHE A 290 4.13 15.40 -14.14
C PHE A 290 5.61 15.24 -14.37
N GLY A 291 6.46 15.29 -13.36
CA GLY A 291 7.89 15.09 -13.60
C GLY A 291 8.61 14.64 -12.34
N GLY A 292 9.76 14.00 -12.52
CA GLY A 292 10.36 13.17 -11.49
C GLY A 292 10.23 11.69 -11.85
N ASN A 293 10.89 10.81 -11.10
CA ASN A 293 10.73 9.37 -11.24
C ASN A 293 9.66 8.91 -10.23
N ASP A 294 8.44 8.74 -10.70
CA ASP A 294 7.26 8.55 -9.86
C ASP A 294 6.88 7.07 -9.69
N LEU A 295 6.34 6.73 -8.53
CA LEU A 295 5.56 5.52 -8.33
C LEU A 295 4.07 5.88 -8.41
N LEU A 296 3.43 5.50 -9.51
CA LEU A 296 2.01 5.77 -9.76
C LEU A 296 1.22 4.46 -9.71
N VAL A 297 0.16 4.43 -8.91
CA VAL A 297 -0.71 3.26 -8.73
C VAL A 297 -2.15 3.67 -8.96
N GLY A 298 -2.80 3.13 -10.00
CA GLY A 298 -4.22 3.34 -10.27
C GLY A 298 -5.06 2.71 -9.16
N GLY A 299 -5.07 1.39 -9.11
CA GLY A 299 -5.86 0.62 -8.17
C GLY A 299 -6.95 -0.17 -8.90
N PRO A 300 -8.04 -0.58 -8.23
CA PRO A 300 -9.16 -1.22 -8.90
C PRO A 300 -10.08 -0.23 -9.65
N CYS A 301 -10.68 -0.72 -10.74
CA CYS A 301 -11.54 -0.04 -11.72
C CYS A 301 -10.72 0.58 -12.87
N ASN A 302 -11.37 1.36 -13.75
CA ASN A 302 -10.73 1.83 -14.96
C ASN A 302 -10.09 3.19 -14.72
N ASP A 303 -8.76 3.23 -14.74
CA ASP A 303 -7.97 4.40 -14.40
C ASP A 303 -7.31 5.03 -15.62
N ILE A 304 -6.96 6.31 -15.49
CA ILE A 304 -6.11 7.03 -16.44
C ILE A 304 -4.88 7.52 -15.67
N VAL A 305 -3.73 6.93 -15.97
CA VAL A 305 -2.46 7.25 -15.30
C VAL A 305 -1.47 7.78 -16.32
N GLN A 306 -0.88 8.93 -16.03
CA GLN A 306 0.16 9.56 -16.85
C GLN A 306 1.39 9.84 -15.98
N GLY A 307 2.53 9.24 -16.32
CA GLY A 307 3.83 9.46 -15.70
C GLY A 307 4.31 10.89 -15.90
N GLY A 308 4.75 11.19 -17.12
CA GLY A 308 5.19 12.53 -17.51
C GLY A 308 6.67 12.55 -17.83
N ASP A 309 7.41 13.51 -17.25
CA ASP A 309 8.85 13.63 -17.43
C ASP A 309 9.61 12.79 -16.39
N GLY A 310 10.21 11.67 -16.77
CA GLY A 310 11.05 10.89 -15.85
C GLY A 310 10.98 9.40 -16.14
N SER A 311 11.72 8.62 -15.35
CA SER A 311 11.66 7.17 -15.42
C SER A 311 10.67 6.66 -14.37
N ASP A 312 9.43 6.48 -14.77
CA ASP A 312 8.31 6.18 -13.88
C ASP A 312 8.08 4.67 -13.71
N LEU A 313 7.51 4.31 -12.56
CA LEU A 313 6.95 2.99 -12.30
C LEU A 313 5.43 3.13 -12.17
N ILE A 314 4.71 2.66 -13.18
CA ILE A 314 3.25 2.74 -13.27
C ILE A 314 2.65 1.35 -13.07
N LEU A 315 1.73 1.24 -12.11
CA LEU A 315 0.93 0.05 -11.81
C LEU A 315 -0.54 0.39 -12.06
N GLY A 316 -1.16 -0.19 -13.08
CA GLY A 316 -2.58 0.00 -13.41
C GLY A 316 -3.47 -0.58 -12.32
N GLY A 317 -3.40 -1.90 -12.16
CA GLY A 317 -4.19 -2.61 -11.17
C GLY A 317 -5.32 -3.41 -11.85
N PRO A 318 -6.34 -3.85 -11.10
CA PRO A 318 -7.47 -4.54 -11.71
C PRO A 318 -8.40 -3.54 -12.42
N GLY A 319 -8.50 -3.57 -13.74
CA GLY A 319 -9.15 -2.49 -14.48
C GLY A 319 -9.03 -2.63 -15.98
N ASN A 320 -9.77 -1.81 -16.74
CA ASN A 320 -9.39 -1.53 -18.12
C ASN A 320 -8.76 -0.15 -18.14
N ASP A 321 -7.45 -0.10 -18.03
CA ASP A 321 -6.72 1.13 -17.72
C ASP A 321 -6.15 1.79 -18.96
N VAL A 322 -5.88 3.10 -18.84
CA VAL A 322 -5.10 3.86 -19.81
C VAL A 322 -3.84 4.37 -19.12
N LEU A 323 -2.70 3.78 -19.48
CA LEU A 323 -1.42 4.06 -18.85
C LEU A 323 -0.46 4.68 -19.87
N LEU A 324 0.05 5.87 -19.55
CA LEU A 324 0.96 6.64 -20.39
C LEU A 324 2.27 6.85 -19.62
N GLY A 325 3.38 6.33 -20.15
CA GLY A 325 4.71 6.48 -19.56
C GLY A 325 5.17 7.93 -19.59
N GLY A 326 5.41 8.43 -20.80
CA GLY A 326 5.77 9.83 -21.02
C GLY A 326 7.11 9.93 -21.71
N VAL A 327 8.01 10.75 -21.17
CA VAL A 327 9.38 10.83 -21.68
C VAL A 327 10.34 10.15 -20.73
N CYS A 328 11.37 9.52 -21.29
CA CYS A 328 12.42 8.74 -20.63
C CYS A 328 12.05 7.25 -20.54
N ASN A 329 12.66 6.47 -19.65
CA ASN A 329 12.50 5.01 -19.68
C ASN A 329 11.54 4.57 -18.59
N ASP A 330 10.34 4.18 -18.97
CA ASP A 330 9.27 3.84 -18.04
C ASP A 330 9.10 2.34 -17.87
N VAL A 331 8.53 1.96 -16.74
CA VAL A 331 8.10 0.59 -16.47
C VAL A 331 6.61 0.63 -16.16
N ILE A 332 5.81 -0.01 -17.02
CA ILE A 332 4.36 0.02 -16.94
C ILE A 332 3.84 -1.42 -16.80
N PHE A 333 3.02 -1.65 -15.78
CA PHE A 333 2.28 -2.90 -15.58
C PHE A 333 0.77 -2.61 -15.66
N GLY A 334 0.08 -3.23 -16.63
CA GLY A 334 -1.39 -3.19 -16.72
C GLY A 334 -2.05 -4.00 -15.61
N GLU A 335 -1.60 -5.25 -15.44
CA GLU A 335 -2.11 -6.23 -14.47
C GLU A 335 -3.38 -6.98 -14.93
N ASP A 336 -4.51 -6.82 -14.27
CA ASP A 336 -5.71 -7.62 -14.52
C ASP A 336 -6.75 -6.79 -15.29
N GLY A 337 -6.94 -7.07 -16.58
CA GLY A 337 -8.02 -6.51 -17.40
C GLY A 337 -7.53 -6.08 -18.77
N SER A 338 -8.35 -5.38 -19.56
CA SER A 338 -8.03 -5.05 -20.94
C SER A 338 -7.45 -3.64 -21.03
N ASP A 339 -6.13 -3.56 -21.00
CA ASP A 339 -5.42 -2.30 -20.82
C ASP A 339 -4.96 -1.66 -22.13
N ARG A 340 -4.86 -0.33 -22.11
CA ARG A 340 -4.17 0.45 -23.14
C ARG A 340 -2.95 1.11 -22.52
N MET A 341 -1.78 0.69 -22.97
CA MET A 341 -0.49 1.24 -22.54
C MET A 341 0.26 1.91 -23.69
N GLU A 342 0.86 3.06 -23.40
CA GLU A 342 1.75 3.79 -24.31
C GLU A 342 3.03 4.20 -23.57
N GLY A 343 4.18 3.70 -24.03
CA GLY A 343 5.49 4.06 -23.47
C GLY A 343 5.91 5.50 -23.82
N GLU A 344 5.44 6.00 -24.96
CA GLU A 344 5.81 7.31 -25.51
C GLU A 344 7.32 7.42 -25.85
N GLU A 345 8.04 8.46 -25.44
CA GLU A 345 9.46 8.66 -25.85
C GLU A 345 10.42 7.95 -24.90
N GLY A 346 11.00 6.81 -25.27
CA GLY A 346 11.69 6.04 -24.24
C GLY A 346 12.31 4.73 -24.66
N ASN A 347 13.01 4.08 -23.72
CA ASN A 347 13.26 2.65 -23.81
C ASN A 347 12.43 1.98 -22.72
N ASP A 348 11.16 1.77 -23.02
CA ASP A 348 10.15 1.43 -22.03
C ASP A 348 9.98 -0.06 -21.89
N ALA A 349 9.50 -0.49 -20.72
CA ALA A 349 9.13 -1.86 -20.45
C ALA A 349 7.63 -1.92 -20.09
N LEU A 350 6.81 -2.41 -21.02
CA LEU A 350 5.37 -2.52 -20.87
C LEU A 350 4.98 -4.00 -20.68
N TYR A 351 4.22 -4.25 -19.62
CA TYR A 351 3.70 -5.57 -19.24
C TYR A 351 2.16 -5.52 -19.23
N GLY A 352 1.52 -6.21 -20.17
CA GLY A 352 0.06 -6.35 -20.27
C GLY A 352 -0.53 -6.96 -19.02
N GLY A 353 -0.15 -8.21 -18.78
CA GLY A 353 -0.75 -8.97 -17.69
C GLY A 353 -1.82 -9.88 -18.26
N ARG A 354 -2.99 -9.92 -17.66
CA ARG A 354 -4.07 -10.84 -18.04
C ARG A 354 -5.14 -10.11 -18.83
N SER A 355 -5.63 -10.79 -19.86
CA SER A 355 -6.70 -10.34 -20.79
C SER A 355 -6.11 -9.70 -22.04
N ASP A 356 -6.97 -9.11 -22.87
CA ASP A 356 -6.57 -8.63 -24.19
C ASP A 356 -6.12 -7.17 -24.09
N ASP A 357 -4.81 -6.94 -24.26
CA ASP A 357 -4.16 -5.65 -24.05
C ASP A 357 -3.69 -4.99 -25.36
N THR A 358 -3.54 -3.67 -25.32
CA THR A 358 -2.93 -2.85 -26.38
C THR A 358 -1.69 -2.16 -25.84
N LEU A 359 -0.50 -2.58 -26.30
CA LEU A 359 0.79 -1.99 -25.90
C LEU A 359 1.41 -1.26 -27.09
N LEU A 360 1.65 0.03 -26.91
CA LEU A 360 2.35 0.89 -27.87
C LEU A 360 3.68 1.33 -27.26
N GLY A 361 4.80 0.84 -27.80
CA GLY A 361 6.12 1.20 -27.28
C GLY A 361 6.56 2.63 -27.60
N GLY A 362 6.03 3.23 -28.68
CA GLY A 362 6.50 4.54 -29.14
C GLY A 362 7.95 4.52 -29.67
N PRO A 363 8.59 5.70 -29.85
CA PRO A 363 9.97 5.78 -30.30
C PRO A 363 10.97 5.28 -29.25
N GLY A 364 11.95 4.48 -29.68
CA GLY A 364 13.12 4.11 -28.88
C GLY A 364 13.40 2.62 -28.92
N CYS A 365 13.81 2.00 -27.83
CA CYS A 365 14.13 0.58 -27.79
C CYS A 365 13.35 -0.15 -26.69
N ASN A 366 12.12 -0.53 -27.03
CA ASN A 366 11.12 -0.94 -26.05
C ASN A 366 11.09 -2.46 -25.83
N TYR A 367 10.56 -2.85 -24.67
CA TYR A 367 10.20 -4.22 -24.33
C TYR A 367 8.70 -4.29 -24.09
N LEU A 368 8.00 -5.04 -24.94
CA LEU A 368 6.56 -5.24 -24.83
C LEU A 368 6.27 -6.72 -24.53
N ASP A 369 5.59 -6.97 -23.42
CA ASP A 369 5.12 -8.30 -23.02
C ASP A 369 3.64 -8.24 -22.69
N GLY A 370 2.80 -8.60 -23.65
CA GLY A 370 1.36 -8.60 -23.44
C GLY A 370 0.85 -9.66 -22.46
N GLY A 371 1.67 -10.63 -22.02
CA GLY A 371 1.18 -11.70 -21.16
C GLY A 371 0.09 -12.59 -21.82
N PRO A 372 -0.72 -13.31 -21.03
CA PRO A 372 -1.84 -14.11 -21.54
C PRO A 372 -3.02 -13.27 -22.07
N GLY A 373 -3.40 -13.49 -23.33
CA GLY A 373 -4.53 -12.86 -24.00
C GLY A 373 -4.29 -12.69 -25.50
N ASP A 374 -5.29 -12.18 -26.22
CA ASP A 374 -5.17 -11.79 -27.62
C ASP A 374 -4.71 -10.33 -27.72
N ASN A 375 -3.40 -10.14 -27.55
CA ASN A 375 -2.78 -8.82 -27.39
C ASN A 375 -2.41 -8.14 -28.72
N PHE A 376 -2.53 -6.81 -28.76
CA PHE A 376 -1.98 -5.95 -29.80
C PHE A 376 -0.69 -5.28 -29.32
N LEU A 377 0.43 -5.56 -29.97
CA LEU A 377 1.75 -4.98 -29.64
C LEU A 377 2.29 -4.23 -30.86
N TYR A 378 2.65 -2.95 -30.67
CA TYR A 378 3.27 -2.13 -31.70
C TYR A 378 4.44 -1.34 -31.13
N ASP A 379 5.59 -1.39 -31.79
CA ASP A 379 6.79 -0.64 -31.42
C ASP A 379 7.30 0.11 -32.65
N GLU A 380 7.51 1.43 -32.51
CA GLU A 380 8.11 2.26 -33.56
C GLU A 380 9.65 2.19 -33.53
N GLY A 381 10.19 1.65 -32.44
CA GLY A 381 11.60 1.48 -32.15
C GLY A 381 12.40 0.59 -33.10
N ALA A 382 13.66 0.96 -33.37
CA ALA A 382 14.57 0.21 -34.24
C ALA A 382 15.79 -0.31 -33.45
N CYS A 383 15.64 -1.47 -32.80
CA CYS A 383 16.74 -2.09 -32.05
C CYS A 383 17.53 -3.12 -32.84
N PRO A 384 18.88 -3.04 -32.89
CA PRO A 384 19.70 -4.15 -33.36
C PRO A 384 19.69 -5.28 -32.31
N SER A 385 18.72 -6.19 -32.43
CA SER A 385 18.54 -7.38 -31.59
C SER A 385 18.72 -7.10 -30.08
N CYS A 386 17.79 -6.37 -29.47
CA CYS A 386 17.74 -6.28 -28.02
C CYS A 386 17.41 -7.67 -27.45
N ALA A 387 18.38 -8.25 -26.76
CA ALA A 387 18.11 -9.39 -25.90
C ALA A 387 17.05 -8.96 -24.89
N LYS A 388 16.00 -9.78 -24.74
CA LYS A 388 14.93 -9.58 -23.73
C LYS A 388 15.55 -9.05 -22.44
N PRO A 389 15.24 -7.82 -21.97
CA PRO A 389 15.53 -7.45 -20.60
C PRO A 389 14.83 -8.50 -19.73
N LYS A 390 15.63 -9.38 -19.14
CA LYS A 390 15.11 -10.25 -18.11
C LYS A 390 14.86 -9.32 -16.94
N VAL A 391 13.60 -8.91 -16.74
CA VAL A 391 13.16 -8.58 -15.38
C VAL A 391 13.39 -9.86 -14.59
N ARG A 392 14.55 -9.93 -13.95
CA ARG A 392 14.76 -10.92 -12.93
C ARG A 392 13.89 -10.42 -11.80
N LEU A 393 12.70 -11.01 -11.68
CA LEU A 393 11.96 -11.03 -10.43
C LEU A 393 12.99 -11.30 -9.33
N CYS A 394 13.28 -10.27 -8.55
CA CYS A 394 14.43 -10.27 -7.67
C CYS A 394 14.22 -11.34 -6.61
N ALA A 395 15.28 -12.07 -6.28
CA ALA A 395 15.21 -13.00 -5.16
C ALA A 395 14.91 -12.21 -3.87
N PRO A 396 14.09 -12.76 -2.96
CA PRO A 396 13.85 -12.18 -1.64
C PRO A 396 15.17 -11.99 -0.88
N CYS A 397 15.16 -11.10 0.11
CA CYS A 397 16.34 -10.84 0.93
C CYS A 397 16.89 -12.13 1.57
N GLY A 398 18.16 -12.43 1.27
CA GLY A 398 18.89 -13.58 1.82
C GLY A 398 19.38 -14.61 0.81
N GLU A 399 18.93 -14.56 -0.45
CA GLU A 399 19.63 -15.30 -1.51
C GLU A 399 20.91 -14.55 -1.88
N ALA A 400 22.02 -15.29 -2.04
CA ALA A 400 23.31 -14.72 -2.35
C ALA A 400 23.17 -13.73 -3.50
N ARG A 401 23.53 -12.45 -3.23
CA ARG A 401 23.61 -11.38 -4.21
C ARG A 401 24.21 -12.01 -5.47
N PRO A 402 23.47 -12.14 -6.60
CA PRO A 402 24.13 -12.52 -7.84
C PRO A 402 25.29 -11.54 -7.98
N PRO A 403 26.52 -12.01 -8.32
CA PRO A 403 27.69 -11.15 -8.36
C PRO A 403 27.25 -9.89 -9.07
N GLU A 404 27.46 -8.73 -8.41
CA GLU A 404 27.09 -7.42 -8.93
C GLU A 404 27.18 -7.52 -10.43
N MET A 405 26.05 -7.34 -11.10
CA MET A 405 26.06 -7.20 -12.54
C MET A 405 27.02 -6.05 -12.72
N LYS A 406 28.29 -6.38 -13.05
CA LYS A 406 29.27 -5.41 -13.50
C LYS A 406 28.45 -4.54 -14.43
N PRO A 407 28.44 -3.20 -14.26
CA PRO A 407 27.66 -2.34 -15.12
C PRO A 407 27.82 -2.93 -16.52
N SER A 408 26.71 -3.42 -17.09
CA SER A 408 26.74 -3.97 -18.45
C SER A 408 27.61 -3.00 -19.20
N PRO A 409 28.74 -3.44 -19.80
CA PRO A 409 29.64 -2.49 -20.43
C PRO A 409 28.73 -1.64 -21.28
N CYS A 410 28.66 -0.35 -20.94
CA CYS A 410 27.73 0.57 -21.56
C CYS A 410 27.79 0.22 -23.04
N ALA A 411 26.62 0.05 -23.68
CA ALA A 411 26.59 0.12 -25.13
C ALA A 411 27.57 1.23 -25.52
N PRO A 412 28.54 0.92 -26.41
CA PRO A 412 29.77 1.66 -26.56
C PRO A 412 29.45 3.15 -26.53
N THR A 413 30.13 3.88 -25.63
CA THR A 413 30.12 5.36 -25.49
C THR A 413 29.28 6.02 -26.56
N PRO A 414 28.14 6.69 -26.24
CA PRO A 414 27.22 7.19 -27.25
C PRO A 414 28.04 7.87 -28.33
N LYS A 415 28.05 7.27 -29.52
CA LYS A 415 28.59 7.99 -30.66
C LYS A 415 27.77 9.28 -30.74
N PRO A 416 28.42 10.43 -30.91
CA PRO A 416 27.69 11.69 -31.02
C PRO A 416 26.58 11.53 -32.06
N PRO A 417 25.39 12.09 -31.83
CA PRO A 417 24.27 11.95 -32.76
C PRO A 417 24.74 12.36 -34.16
N THR A 418 24.79 11.39 -35.07
CA THR A 418 24.99 11.69 -36.49
C THR A 418 23.67 12.20 -37.04
N CYS A 419 23.65 13.46 -37.47
CA CYS A 419 22.48 14.04 -38.14
C CYS A 419 22.17 13.25 -39.43
N GLU A 420 21.13 12.40 -39.39
CA GLU A 420 20.69 11.66 -40.59
C GLU A 420 19.70 12.44 -41.46
N ARG A 421 19.27 13.65 -41.05
CA ARG A 421 18.52 14.55 -41.94
C ARG A 421 19.07 15.97 -41.95
N ARG A 422 19.39 16.41 -43.17
CA ARG A 422 19.90 17.73 -43.53
C ARG A 422 18.79 18.77 -43.34
N PRO A 423 19.01 19.87 -42.61
CA PRO A 423 18.15 21.05 -42.74
C PRO A 423 18.31 21.62 -44.14
N GLU A 424 17.22 21.69 -44.92
CA GLU A 424 17.21 22.20 -46.31
C GLU A 424 17.37 23.73 -46.42
N VAL A 425 17.74 24.43 -45.35
CA VAL A 425 17.78 25.89 -45.37
C VAL A 425 19.10 26.40 -44.81
N SER A 426 20.01 26.76 -45.71
CA SER A 426 21.20 27.53 -45.39
C SER A 426 20.78 28.93 -44.89
N LYS A 427 20.94 29.18 -43.60
CA LYS A 427 20.89 30.54 -43.05
C LYS A 427 22.30 31.12 -43.02
N VAL A 428 22.49 32.24 -43.70
CA VAL A 428 23.70 33.08 -43.60
C VAL A 428 23.59 33.87 -42.29
N VAL A 429 24.64 33.85 -41.48
CA VAL A 429 24.73 34.60 -40.21
C VAL A 429 26.02 35.42 -40.24
N ASP A 430 25.93 36.71 -39.90
CA ASP A 430 27.06 37.63 -39.91
C ASP A 430 28.05 37.38 -38.75
N GLU A 431 29.31 37.81 -38.92
CA GLU A 431 30.41 37.60 -37.98
C GLU A 431 30.06 38.00 -36.53
N GLY A 432 30.22 37.05 -35.60
CA GLY A 432 30.17 37.30 -34.15
C GLY A 432 28.84 37.01 -33.46
N GLN A 433 27.82 36.49 -34.15
CA GLN A 433 26.57 36.09 -33.49
C GLN A 433 26.56 34.65 -32.98
N CYS A 434 26.04 34.45 -31.77
CA CYS A 434 25.72 33.12 -31.24
C CYS A 434 24.46 32.57 -31.93
N ILE A 435 24.52 31.35 -32.44
CA ILE A 435 23.34 30.65 -32.96
C ILE A 435 22.84 29.70 -31.87
N PRO A 436 21.67 29.96 -31.25
CA PRO A 436 21.05 28.99 -30.36
C PRO A 436 20.46 27.86 -31.21
N LEU A 437 21.18 26.75 -31.32
CA LEU A 437 20.57 25.49 -31.74
C LEU A 437 19.86 24.91 -30.51
N LYS A 438 18.52 24.95 -30.51
CA LYS A 438 17.73 24.28 -29.48
C LYS A 438 17.82 22.77 -29.70
N ALA A 439 18.81 22.13 -29.10
CA ALA A 439 18.76 20.70 -28.82
C ALA A 439 18.50 20.55 -27.33
N LYS A 440 17.44 19.83 -26.96
CA LYS A 440 17.28 19.34 -25.59
C LYS A 440 18.24 18.15 -25.46
N VAL A 441 19.16 18.23 -24.50
CA VAL A 441 20.02 17.10 -24.13
C VAL A 441 19.68 16.78 -22.69
N TYR A 442 19.57 15.50 -22.38
CA TYR A 442 19.20 15.04 -21.05
C TYR A 442 20.45 14.46 -20.36
N ASP A 443 20.65 14.77 -19.09
CA ASP A 443 21.72 14.15 -18.29
C ASP A 443 21.32 12.70 -17.88
N PRO A 444 22.19 11.92 -17.21
CA PRO A 444 21.86 10.55 -16.79
C PRO A 444 20.65 10.42 -15.84
N ASP A 445 20.24 11.53 -15.23
CA ASP A 445 19.06 11.64 -14.35
C ASP A 445 17.90 12.34 -15.10
N CYS A 446 18.00 12.46 -16.43
CA CYS A 446 17.04 13.05 -17.34
C CYS A 446 16.67 14.53 -17.10
N ASN A 447 17.57 15.32 -16.50
CA ASN A 447 17.39 16.77 -16.44
C ASN A 447 17.67 17.44 -17.78
N ILE A 448 16.89 18.48 -18.14
CA ILE A 448 17.13 19.26 -19.36
C ILE A 448 18.45 20.05 -19.24
N ALA A 449 19.48 19.59 -19.94
CA ALA A 449 20.72 20.31 -20.17
C ALA A 449 20.64 21.15 -21.45
N SER A 450 20.87 22.46 -21.32
CA SER A 450 20.97 23.37 -22.47
C SER A 450 22.39 23.38 -23.04
N VAL A 451 22.57 22.90 -24.28
CA VAL A 451 23.88 22.98 -24.96
C VAL A 451 23.96 24.26 -25.78
N THR A 452 24.93 25.12 -25.47
CA THR A 452 25.20 26.33 -26.24
C THR A 452 26.44 26.14 -27.09
N TRP A 453 26.32 26.32 -28.41
CA TRP A 453 27.43 26.21 -29.33
C TRP A 453 28.09 27.57 -29.53
N ARG A 454 29.42 27.64 -29.42
CA ARG A 454 30.22 28.80 -29.85
C ARG A 454 31.06 28.40 -31.05
N ALA A 455 30.96 29.16 -32.13
CA ALA A 455 31.89 29.08 -33.25
C ALA A 455 32.84 30.28 -33.22
N ASN A 456 34.12 30.05 -33.51
CA ASN A 456 35.05 31.13 -33.87
C ASN A 456 34.92 31.43 -35.38
N ALA A 457 35.31 32.64 -35.81
CA ALA A 457 35.01 33.19 -37.13
C ALA A 457 35.40 32.28 -38.32
N GLY A 458 34.46 32.08 -39.24
CA GLY A 458 34.65 31.35 -40.50
C GLY A 458 33.34 31.00 -41.22
N SER A 459 33.40 30.78 -42.54
CA SER A 459 32.26 30.35 -43.35
C SER A 459 32.15 28.82 -43.40
N PHE A 460 30.98 28.27 -43.10
CA PHE A 460 30.72 26.83 -43.12
C PHE A 460 30.42 26.33 -44.55
N SER A 461 31.42 25.75 -45.20
CA SER A 461 31.22 24.85 -46.36
C SER A 461 31.62 23.40 -46.07
N ASP A 462 32.20 23.14 -44.89
CA ASP A 462 32.56 21.82 -44.41
C ASP A 462 31.97 21.60 -43.00
N PRO A 463 30.97 20.71 -42.84
CA PRO A 463 30.33 20.42 -41.56
C PRO A 463 31.25 19.75 -40.53
N HIS A 464 32.48 19.35 -40.89
CA HIS A 464 33.47 18.82 -39.96
C HIS A 464 34.37 19.90 -39.31
N SER A 465 34.18 21.18 -39.65
CA SER A 465 35.00 22.29 -39.12
C SER A 465 34.58 22.82 -37.74
N LEU A 466 33.51 22.29 -37.15
CA LEU A 466 33.05 22.66 -35.82
C LEU A 466 33.86 21.91 -34.75
N GLU A 467 34.83 22.57 -34.13
CA GLU A 467 35.39 22.12 -32.85
C GLU A 467 34.33 22.31 -31.75
N THR A 468 33.55 21.26 -31.49
CA THR A 468 32.67 21.18 -30.32
C THR A 468 33.51 21.18 -29.05
N THR A 469 33.52 22.30 -28.34
CA THR A 469 34.03 22.33 -26.97
C THR A 469 32.86 22.05 -26.03
N TRP A 470 32.91 20.90 -25.35
CA TRP A 470 31.92 20.53 -24.34
C TRP A 470 32.27 21.23 -23.04
N CYS A 471 31.42 22.15 -22.60
CA CYS A 471 31.45 22.67 -21.25
C CYS A 471 30.21 22.17 -20.51
N ALA A 472 30.22 20.92 -20.08
CA ALA A 472 29.39 20.52 -18.96
C ALA A 472 30.15 20.91 -17.67
N PRO A 473 29.51 21.53 -16.66
CA PRO A 473 30.12 21.58 -15.35
C PRO A 473 30.38 20.14 -14.91
N MET A 474 31.64 19.77 -14.72
CA MET A 474 31.97 18.50 -14.06
C MET A 474 31.49 18.60 -12.62
N VAL A 475 30.36 18.00 -12.30
CA VAL A 475 30.01 17.65 -10.92
C VAL A 475 30.63 16.29 -10.63
N SER A 476 31.68 16.29 -9.83
CA SER A 476 32.21 15.07 -9.24
C SER A 476 31.40 14.75 -7.98
N GLY A 477 30.44 13.84 -8.11
CA GLY A 477 29.71 13.26 -6.98
C GLY A 477 28.28 13.76 -6.84
N CYS A 478 27.41 12.85 -6.42
CA CYS A 478 26.09 13.17 -5.87
C CYS A 478 26.22 14.24 -4.77
N GLU A 479 25.17 15.04 -4.64
CA GLU A 479 24.90 16.08 -3.63
C GLU A 479 25.37 17.51 -3.92
N GLY A 480 24.43 18.44 -3.75
CA GLY A 480 24.58 19.85 -3.99
C GLY A 480 25.62 20.51 -3.09
N GLN A 481 26.51 21.25 -3.73
CA GLN A 481 27.06 22.52 -3.24
C GLN A 481 27.56 23.32 -4.44
N TYR A 482 27.04 24.54 -4.58
CA TYR A 482 27.53 25.52 -5.55
C TYR A 482 28.95 25.97 -5.18
N VAL A 483 29.82 26.10 -6.19
CA VAL A 483 31.02 26.94 -6.12
C VAL A 483 30.96 27.97 -7.23
#